data_AF-A0A3N5QT93-F1
#
_entry.id   AF-A0A3N5QT93-F1
#
_cell.length_a   1.000
_cell.length_b   1.000
_cell.length_c   1.000
_cell.angle_alpha   90.00
_cell.angle_beta   90.00
_cell.angle_gamma   90.00
#
_symmetry.space_group_name_H-M   'P 1'
#
loop_
_entity.id
_entity.type
_entity.pdbx_description
1 polymer ?
#
loop_
_entity_poly.entity_id
_entity_poly.type
_entity_poly.pdbx_seq_one_letter_code
_entity_poly.pdbx_strand_id
1 'polypeptide(L)'
;MAELFQIVVNTVNHHLKVIYDDGELQREATIRQYRIVQLEGNREVSREIEHYSLLVILAVGYRVRSHRGWWMRILNKRRKNYRK
;
A
#
# COMPACT_ATOMS: atom_id res chain seq x y z
N MET A 1 -2.66 5.23 1.49
CA MET A 1 -2.07 5.02 0.14
C MET A 1 -2.51 6.06 -0.88
N ALA A 2 -3.81 6.33 -1.04
CA ALA A 2 -4.33 7.31 -1.99
C ALA A 2 -3.69 8.70 -1.84
N GLU A 3 -3.67 9.23 -0.62
CA GLU A 3 -3.01 10.50 -0.29
C GLU A 3 -1.49 10.45 -0.54
N LEU A 4 -0.85 9.32 -0.21
CA LEU A 4 0.58 9.13 -0.46
C LEU A 4 0.90 9.30 -1.95
N PHE A 5 0.10 8.73 -2.86
CA PHE A 5 0.37 8.84 -4.29
C PHE A 5 -0.34 9.99 -5.00
N GLN A 6 -1.13 10.78 -4.27
CA GLN A 6 -2.01 11.83 -4.79
C GLN A 6 -2.94 11.32 -5.90
N ILE A 7 -3.53 10.15 -5.69
CA ILE A 7 -4.50 9.53 -6.60
C ILE A 7 -5.76 9.12 -5.83
N VAL A 8 -6.84 8.87 -6.57
CA VAL A 8 -8.12 8.44 -5.99
C VAL A 8 -7.99 7.02 -5.43
N VAL A 9 -8.70 6.74 -4.33
CA VAL A 9 -8.75 5.42 -3.68
C VAL A 9 -9.12 4.31 -4.67
N ASN A 10 -10.05 4.58 -5.60
CA ASN A 10 -10.46 3.61 -6.61
C ASN A 10 -9.29 3.15 -7.51
N THR A 11 -8.38 4.07 -7.88
CA THR A 11 -7.20 3.76 -8.68
C THR A 11 -6.22 2.88 -7.91
N VAL A 12 -6.04 3.14 -6.60
CA VAL A 12 -5.23 2.27 -5.73
C VAL A 12 -5.82 0.85 -5.69
N ASN A 13 -7.13 0.74 -5.49
CA ASN A 13 -7.83 -0.56 -5.45
C ASN A 13 -7.69 -1.34 -6.76
N HIS A 14 -7.75 -0.64 -7.90
CA HIS A 14 -7.50 -1.25 -9.20
C HIS A 14 -6.09 -1.84 -9.29
N HIS A 15 -5.05 -1.07 -8.92
CA HIS A 15 -3.67 -1.57 -8.92
C HIS A 15 -3.46 -2.73 -7.95
N LEU A 16 -4.06 -2.68 -6.76
CA LEU A 16 -4.03 -3.79 -5.80
C LEU A 16 -4.64 -5.05 -6.40
N LYS A 17 -5.80 -4.94 -7.05
CA LYS A 17 -6.46 -6.08 -7.69
C LYS A 17 -5.56 -6.71 -8.76
N VAL A 18 -4.98 -5.90 -9.64
CA VAL A 18 -4.06 -6.38 -10.69
C VAL A 18 -2.84 -7.08 -10.07
N ILE A 19 -2.22 -6.50 -9.03
CA ILE A 19 -1.07 -7.12 -8.35
C ILE A 19 -1.40 -8.50 -7.78
N TYR A 20 -2.59 -8.66 -7.21
CA TYR A 20 -3.03 -9.94 -6.66
C TYR A 20 -3.45 -10.94 -7.74
N ASP A 21 -4.06 -10.46 -8.83
CA ASP A 21 -4.46 -11.28 -9.98
C ASP A 21 -3.24 -11.81 -10.76
N ASP A 22 -2.22 -10.97 -10.92
CA ASP A 22 -0.92 -11.33 -11.49
C ASP A 22 -0.14 -12.34 -10.61
N GLY A 23 -0.61 -12.62 -9.38
CA GLY A 23 0.06 -13.49 -8.43
C GLY A 23 1.39 -12.94 -7.89
N GLU A 24 1.71 -11.67 -8.14
CA GLU A 24 2.97 -11.05 -7.71
C GLU A 24 3.09 -10.97 -6.18
N LEU A 25 1.95 -10.81 -5.49
CA LEU A 25 1.87 -10.76 -4.04
C LEU A 25 0.65 -11.53 -3.56
N GLN A 26 0.74 -12.13 -2.37
CA GLN A 26 -0.41 -12.74 -1.69
C GLN A 26 -1.06 -11.73 -0.75
N ARG A 27 -2.39 -11.61 -0.82
CA ARG A 27 -3.17 -10.64 -0.03
C ARG A 27 -3.01 -10.83 1.48
N GLU A 28 -3.02 -12.07 1.96
CA GLU A 28 -2.94 -12.42 3.39
C GLU A 28 -1.56 -12.09 3.98
N ALA A 29 -0.49 -12.24 3.19
CA ALA A 29 0.86 -11.92 3.63
C ALA A 29 1.14 -10.40 3.66
N THR A 30 0.27 -9.60 3.04
CA THR A 30 0.58 -8.21 2.72
C THR A 30 -0.35 -7.18 3.34
N ILE A 31 -1.51 -7.59 3.82
CA ILE A 31 -2.47 -6.74 4.56
C ILE A 31 -2.57 -7.26 5.98
N ARG A 32 -2.35 -6.38 6.96
CA ARG A 32 -2.63 -6.64 8.37
C ARG A 32 -3.75 -5.73 8.84
N GLN A 33 -4.80 -6.31 9.40
CA GLN A 33 -5.89 -5.54 10.01
C GLN A 33 -5.51 -5.24 11.45
N TYR A 34 -5.38 -3.94 11.78
CA TYR A 34 -5.20 -3.50 13.15
C TYR A 34 -6.52 -2.97 13.66
N ARG A 35 -7.04 -3.58 14.73
CA ARG A 35 -8.16 -3.02 15.47
C ARG A 35 -7.61 -1.97 16.41
N ILE A 36 -7.92 -0.70 16.13
CA ILE A 36 -7.57 0.40 17.01
C ILE A 36 -8.86 0.83 17.71
N VAL A 37 -8.90 0.66 19.03
CA VAL A 37 -9.95 1.20 19.89
C VAL A 37 -9.48 2.57 20.36
N GLN A 38 -10.22 3.61 20.04
CA GLN A 38 -10.01 4.95 20.58
C GLN A 38 -11.19 5.33 21.45
N LEU A 39 -10.91 5.94 22.60
CA LEU A 39 -11.91 6.59 23.42
C LEU A 39 -12.09 8.03 22.90
N GLU A 40 -13.19 8.28 22.20
CA GLU A 40 -13.61 9.65 21.84
C GLU A 40 -14.71 10.09 22.82
N GLY A 41 -14.32 10.87 23.83
CA GLY A 41 -15.22 11.31 24.90
C GLY A 41 -15.64 10.15 25.81
N ASN A 42 -16.94 9.83 25.84
CA ASN A 42 -17.52 8.76 26.66
C ASN A 42 -17.85 7.48 25.86
N ARG A 43 -17.37 7.36 24.60
CA ARG A 43 -17.65 6.21 23.72
C ARG A 43 -16.34 5.60 23.21
N GLU A 44 -16.27 4.27 23.27
CA GLU A 44 -15.23 3.50 22.59
C GLU A 44 -15.58 3.36 21.11
N VAL A 45 -14.78 3.99 20.25
CA VAL A 45 -14.88 3.87 18.81
C VAL A 45 -13.82 2.87 18.35
N SER A 46 -14.26 1.69 17.92
CA SER A 46 -13.39 0.72 17.27
C SER A 46 -13.37 0.99 15.77
N ARG A 47 -12.17 1.17 15.22
CA ARG A 47 -11.94 1.27 13.77
C ARG A 47 -10.97 0.21 13.32
N GLU A 48 -11.33 -0.50 12.26
CA GLU A 48 -10.43 -1.44 11.60
C GLU A 48 -9.61 -0.66 10.58
N ILE A 49 -8.30 -0.59 10.82
CA ILE A 49 -7.36 0.09 9.92
C ILE A 49 -6.52 -0.97 9.23
N GLU A 50 -6.70 -1.06 7.91
CA GLU A 50 -5.86 -1.88 7.05
C GLU A 50 -4.46 -1.27 6.93
N HIS A 51 -3.45 -2.04 7.34
CA HIS A 51 -2.05 -1.71 7.14
C HIS A 51 -1.47 -2.55 6.02
N TYR A 52 -0.90 -1.85 5.04
CA TYR A 52 -0.26 -2.46 3.89
C TYR A 52 1.23 -2.60 4.12
N SER A 53 1.78 -3.77 3.81
CA SER A 53 3.22 -3.99 3.82
C SER A 53 3.94 -3.05 2.85
N LEU A 54 5.21 -2.77 3.16
CA LEU A 54 6.06 -1.95 2.29
C LEU A 54 6.13 -2.51 0.86
N LEU A 55 6.08 -3.84 0.70
CA LEU A 55 6.09 -4.48 -0.62
C LEU A 55 4.90 -4.06 -1.48
N VAL A 56 3.70 -3.97 -0.90
CA VAL A 56 2.51 -3.51 -1.64
C VAL A 56 2.63 -2.03 -1.97
N ILE A 57 3.08 -1.20 -1.04
CA ILE A 57 3.28 0.24 -1.28
C ILE A 57 4.26 0.44 -2.44
N LEU A 58 5.37 -0.31 -2.46
CA LEU A 58 6.35 -0.26 -3.55
C LEU A 58 5.77 -0.77 -4.88
N ALA A 59 4.99 -1.86 -4.86
CA ALA A 59 4.38 -2.45 -6.06
C ALA A 59 3.35 -1.51 -6.70
N VAL A 60 2.49 -0.88 -5.88
CA VAL A 60 1.56 0.15 -6.33
C VAL A 60 2.32 1.38 -6.83
N GLY A 61 3.33 1.84 -6.08
CA GLY A 61 4.15 2.99 -6.47
C GLY A 61 4.88 2.81 -7.81
N TYR A 62 5.23 1.58 -8.20
CA TYR A 62 5.82 1.30 -9.50
C TYR A 62 4.82 1.41 -10.67
N ARG A 63 3.54 1.16 -10.40
CA ARG A 63 2.43 1.17 -11.38
C ARG A 63 1.78 2.54 -11.53
N VAL A 64 1.86 3.39 -10.50
CA VAL A 64 1.31 4.75 -10.52
C VAL A 64 2.23 5.72 -11.28
N ARG A 65 1.67 6.47 -12.23
CA ARG A 65 2.37 7.54 -12.98
C ARG A 65 2.33 8.89 -12.24
N SER A 66 2.76 8.94 -10.99
CA SER A 66 2.85 10.18 -10.21
C SER A 66 4.31 10.52 -9.89
N HIS A 67 4.58 11.80 -9.56
CA HIS A 67 5.93 12.25 -9.17
C HIS A 67 6.47 11.45 -7.97
N ARG A 68 5.60 11.08 -7.01
CA ARG A 68 5.96 10.19 -5.90
C ARG A 68 6.15 8.73 -6.35
N GLY A 69 5.38 8.23 -7.32
CA GLY A 69 5.61 6.93 -7.94
C GLY A 69 6.98 6.81 -8.62
N TRP A 70 7.47 7.89 -9.25
CA TRP A 70 8.80 7.94 -9.86
C TRP A 70 9.94 7.70 -8.86
N TRP A 71 9.90 8.35 -7.69
CA TRP A 71 10.87 8.10 -6.61
C TRP A 71 10.85 6.65 -6.14
N MET A 72 9.66 6.05 -6.07
CA MET A 72 9.48 4.66 -5.67
C MET A 72 10.08 3.68 -6.68
N ARG A 73 9.98 3.99 -7.98
CA ARG A 73 10.66 3.23 -9.05
C ARG A 73 12.18 3.25 -8.90
N ILE A 74 12.76 4.42 -8.61
CA ILE A 74 14.22 4.56 -8.40
C ILE A 74 14.67 3.74 -7.19
N LEU A 75 13.93 3.83 -6.08
CA LEU A 75 14.24 3.11 -4.86
C LEU A 75 14.23 1.59 -5.08
N ASN A 76 13.22 1.07 -5.77
CA ASN A 76 13.13 -0.36 -6.07
C ASN A 76 14.25 -0.82 -7.03
N LYS A 77 14.63 0.02 -8.00
CA LYS A 77 15.77 -0.25 -8.90
C LYS A 77 17.08 -0.36 -8.11
N ARG A 78 17.31 0.53 -7.13
CA ARG A 78 18.46 0.45 -6.23
C ARG A 78 18.42 -0.84 -5.39
N ARG A 79 17.29 -1.18 -4.79
CA ARG A 79 17.14 -2.42 -3.99
C ARG A 79 17.51 -3.68 -4.78
N LYS A 80 17.10 -3.77 -6.05
CA LYS A 80 17.44 -4.92 -6.91
C LYS A 80 18.94 -5.02 -7.20
N ASN A 81 19.64 -3.89 -7.27
CA ASN A 81 21.10 -3.87 -7.50
C ASN A 81 21.90 -4.34 -6.27
N TYR A 82 21.41 -4.13 -5.05
CA TYR A 82 22.07 -4.62 -3.82
C TYR A 82 21.81 -6.10 -3.51
N ARG A 83 20.97 -6.77 -4.32
CA ARG A 83 20.64 -8.20 -4.16
C ARG A 83 21.36 -9.09 -5.19
N LYS A 84 22.26 -8.51 -5.97
CA LYS A 84 23.25 -9.18 -6.82
C LYS A 84 24.61 -9.06 -6.15
#